data_AF-A0A8T3R1X2-F1
#
_entry.id   AF-A0A8T3R1X2-F1
#
_cell.length_a   1.000
_cell.length_b   1.000
_cell.length_c   1.000
_cell.angle_alpha   90.00
_cell.angle_beta   90.00
_cell.angle_gamma   90.00
#
_symmetry.space_group_name_H-M   'P 1'
#
loop_
_entity.id
_entity.type
_entity.pdbx_description
1 polymer ?
#
loop_
_entity_poly.entity_id
_entity_poly.type
_entity_poly.pdbx_seq_one_letter_code
_entity_poly.pdbx_strand_id
1 'polypeptide(L)'
;MARLDNQTLRERVYRHLREEIMAGRIAPGAVLQEVPLAESLGGSRGPIREALGTLAAEGLVTVTPRRGAVVTTLTKHDFLEAYQVREVLEALAVRLAIPRMEDTEIEALDAPIVEMRRCSARSDDVGFFDANTAFHEAFV
;
A
#
# COMPACT_ATOMS: atom_id res chain seq x y z
N MET A 1 0.21 23.38 19.17
CA MET A 1 -0.51 24.29 18.25
C MET A 1 -0.93 23.46 17.05
N ALA A 2 -2.21 23.07 16.98
CA ALA A 2 -2.71 22.08 16.03
C ALA A 2 -2.60 22.62 14.59
N ARG A 3 -1.89 21.90 13.72
CA ARG A 3 -1.85 22.17 12.28
C ARG A 3 -3.28 21.98 11.73
N LEU A 4 -3.83 23.03 11.15
CA LEU A 4 -5.10 23.01 10.44
C LEU A 4 -5.05 21.94 9.35
N ASP A 5 -5.89 20.92 9.48
CA ASP A 5 -6.01 19.78 8.57
C ASP A 5 -6.75 20.23 7.30
N ASN A 6 -6.03 20.89 6.39
CA ASN A 6 -6.56 21.42 5.12
C ASN A 6 -6.54 20.35 4.01
N GLN A 7 -7.03 19.14 4.31
CA GLN A 7 -7.14 18.08 3.32
C GLN A 7 -8.42 18.23 2.52
N THR A 8 -8.31 18.10 1.20
CA THR A 8 -9.49 18.10 0.33
C THR A 8 -10.37 16.89 0.62
N LEU A 9 -11.67 16.98 0.35
CA LEU A 9 -12.59 15.83 0.48
C LEU A 9 -12.09 14.63 -0.34
N ARG A 10 -11.52 14.87 -1.52
CA ARG A 10 -10.87 13.85 -2.36
C ARG A 10 -9.77 13.12 -1.61
N GLU A 11 -8.83 13.84 -1.00
CA GLU A 11 -7.70 13.24 -0.27
C GLU A 11 -8.17 12.43 0.92
N ARG A 12 -9.16 12.94 1.66
CA ARG A 12 -9.74 12.23 2.81
C ARG A 12 -10.41 10.92 2.38
N VAL A 13 -11.19 10.96 1.29
CA VAL A 13 -11.84 9.76 0.73
C VAL A 13 -10.79 8.77 0.25
N TYR A 14 -9.78 9.24 -0.50
CA TYR A 14 -8.69 8.39 -0.98
C TYR A 14 -7.98 7.68 0.17
N ARG A 15 -7.53 8.42 1.20
CA ARG A 15 -6.81 7.82 2.34
C ARG A 15 -7.68 6.83 3.09
N HIS A 16 -8.92 7.21 3.38
CA HIS A 16 -9.85 6.34 4.08
C HIS A 16 -10.08 5.03 3.30
N LEU A 17 -10.44 5.10 2.02
CA LEU A 17 -10.67 3.90 1.21
C LEU A 17 -9.40 3.06 1.05
N ARG A 18 -8.24 3.69 0.88
CA ARG A 18 -6.95 3.00 0.82
C ARG A 18 -6.69 2.22 2.12
N GLU A 19 -6.85 2.86 3.27
CA GLU A 19 -6.65 2.23 4.57
C GLU A 19 -7.63 1.05 4.79
N GLU A 20 -8.90 1.22 4.44
CA GLU A 20 -9.91 0.17 4.57
C GLU A 20 -9.64 -1.03 3.64
N ILE A 21 -9.18 -0.78 2.41
CA ILE A 21 -8.78 -1.84 1.46
C ILE A 21 -7.53 -2.56 1.96
N MET A 22 -6.49 -1.81 2.34
CA MET A 22 -5.21 -2.38 2.80
C MET A 22 -5.35 -3.19 4.09
N ALA A 23 -6.25 -2.76 4.98
CA ALA A 23 -6.58 -3.51 6.20
C ALA A 23 -7.54 -4.69 5.96
N GLY A 24 -7.99 -4.91 4.71
CA GLY A 24 -8.91 -5.98 4.35
C GLY A 24 -10.36 -5.79 4.85
N ARG A 25 -10.69 -4.62 5.41
CA ARG A 25 -12.06 -4.29 5.84
C ARG A 25 -13.00 -4.11 4.64
N ILE A 26 -12.49 -3.60 3.53
CA ILE A 26 -13.12 -3.72 2.21
C ILE A 26 -12.45 -4.89 1.49
N ALA A 27 -13.21 -5.98 1.32
CA ALA A 27 -12.68 -7.21 0.76
C ALA A 27 -12.25 -7.07 -0.71
N PRO A 28 -11.22 -7.83 -1.16
CA PRO A 28 -10.93 -8.01 -2.58
C PRO A 28 -12.19 -8.42 -3.37
N GLY A 29 -12.39 -7.82 -4.54
CA GLY A 29 -13.58 -8.04 -5.38
C GLY A 29 -14.83 -7.26 -4.96
N ALA A 30 -14.80 -6.53 -3.84
CA ALA A 30 -15.90 -5.65 -3.43
C ALA A 30 -16.12 -4.54 -4.47
N VAL A 31 -17.39 -4.16 -4.66
CA VAL A 31 -17.78 -3.09 -5.60
C VAL A 31 -18.00 -1.79 -4.84
N LEU A 32 -17.20 -0.79 -5.17
CA LEU A 32 -17.26 0.57 -4.66
C LEU A 32 -18.05 1.45 -5.63
N GLN A 33 -19.28 1.80 -5.23
CA GLN A 33 -20.17 2.65 -6.02
C GLN A 33 -20.13 4.10 -5.55
N GLU A 34 -20.07 5.03 -6.50
CA GLU A 34 -19.95 6.47 -6.21
C GLU A 34 -21.09 7.03 -5.36
N VAL A 35 -22.34 6.58 -5.60
CA VAL A 35 -23.52 7.11 -4.91
C VAL A 35 -23.55 6.70 -3.44
N PRO A 36 -23.48 5.40 -3.09
CA PRO A 36 -23.40 4.98 -1.69
C PRO A 36 -22.20 5.56 -0.94
N LEU A 37 -21.05 5.71 -1.62
CA LEU A 37 -19.87 6.33 -1.01
C LEU A 37 -20.06 7.83 -0.75
N ALA A 38 -20.68 8.56 -1.68
CA ALA A 38 -21.00 9.96 -1.48
C ALA A 38 -21.98 10.16 -0.32
N GLU A 39 -23.01 9.31 -0.22
CA GLU A 39 -24.00 9.35 0.87
C GLU A 39 -23.39 9.03 2.24
N SER A 40 -22.56 7.98 2.32
CA SER A 40 -21.94 7.54 3.58
C SER A 40 -20.85 8.48 4.09
N LEU A 41 -20.08 9.11 3.19
CA LEU A 41 -18.96 9.98 3.55
C LEU A 41 -19.35 11.47 3.58
N GLY A 42 -20.64 11.80 3.38
CA GLY A 42 -21.15 13.18 3.42
C GLY A 42 -20.58 14.07 2.31
N GLY A 43 -20.34 13.49 1.13
CA GLY A 43 -19.64 14.12 0.01
C GLY A 43 -20.45 14.20 -1.29
N SER A 44 -19.85 14.79 -2.34
CA SER A 44 -20.41 14.77 -3.70
C SER A 44 -19.69 13.73 -4.57
N ARG A 45 -20.31 13.33 -5.69
CA ARG A 45 -19.79 12.25 -6.56
C ARG A 45 -18.45 12.58 -7.23
N GLY A 46 -18.14 13.85 -7.48
CA GLY A 46 -16.90 14.28 -8.14
C GLY A 46 -15.64 13.88 -7.36
N PRO A 47 -15.48 14.32 -6.10
CA PRO A 47 -14.37 13.94 -5.24
C PRO A 47 -14.25 12.42 -5.01
N ILE A 48 -15.39 11.70 -4.90
CA ILE A 48 -15.39 10.24 -4.80
C ILE A 48 -14.82 9.61 -6.07
N ARG A 49 -15.28 10.05 -7.25
CA ARG A 49 -14.80 9.54 -8.54
C ARG A 49 -13.31 9.81 -8.73
N GLU A 50 -12.83 10.99 -8.37
CA GLU A 50 -11.41 11.32 -8.43
C GLU A 50 -10.58 10.43 -7.50
N ALA A 51 -11.03 10.23 -6.26
CA ALA A 51 -10.35 9.33 -5.32
C ALA A 51 -10.31 7.88 -5.82
N LEU A 52 -11.41 7.37 -6.37
CA LEU A 52 -11.46 6.05 -7.01
C LEU A 52 -10.53 5.99 -8.24
N GLY A 53 -10.39 7.08 -8.99
CA GLY A 53 -9.44 7.20 -10.09
C GLY A 53 -7.99 7.12 -9.63
N THR A 54 -7.64 7.78 -8.53
CA THR A 54 -6.30 7.67 -7.92
C THR A 54 -6.03 6.25 -7.42
N LEU A 55 -6.98 5.63 -6.72
CA LEU A 55 -6.86 4.22 -6.30
C LEU A 55 -6.70 3.27 -7.50
N ALA A 56 -7.34 3.57 -8.63
CA ALA A 56 -7.20 2.77 -9.84
C ALA A 56 -5.83 2.94 -10.49
N ALA A 57 -5.27 4.16 -10.48
CA ALA A 57 -3.91 4.41 -10.94
C ALA A 57 -2.85 3.69 -10.08
N GLU A 58 -3.14 3.48 -8.79
CA GLU A 58 -2.31 2.68 -7.88
C GLU A 58 -2.58 1.17 -7.96
N GLY A 59 -3.55 0.74 -8.77
CA GLY A 59 -3.91 -0.68 -8.93
C GLY A 59 -4.72 -1.28 -7.76
N LEU A 60 -5.14 -0.48 -6.79
CA LEU A 60 -5.97 -0.94 -5.66
C LEU A 60 -7.41 -1.28 -6.07
N VAL A 61 -7.89 -0.66 -7.14
CA VAL A 61 -9.21 -0.93 -7.72
C VAL A 61 -9.14 -0.95 -9.25
N THR A 62 -10.10 -1.61 -9.89
CA THR A 62 -10.34 -1.52 -11.33
C THR A 62 -11.67 -0.84 -11.61
N VAL A 63 -11.66 0.26 -12.36
CA VAL A 63 -12.89 0.97 -12.76
C VAL A 63 -13.59 0.19 -13.86
N THR A 64 -14.81 -0.28 -13.59
CA THR A 64 -15.64 -1.03 -14.54
C THR A 64 -16.82 -0.17 -14.98
N PRO A 65 -17.05 0.02 -16.30
CA PRO A 65 -18.17 0.79 -16.82
C PRO A 65 -19.50 0.35 -16.21
N ARG A 66 -20.30 1.32 -15.73
CA ARG A 66 -21.65 1.12 -15.13
C ARG A 66 -21.70 0.26 -13.84
N ARG A 67 -20.60 -0.35 -13.40
CA ARG A 67 -20.54 -1.17 -12.19
C ARG A 67 -19.92 -0.40 -11.02
N GLY A 68 -18.98 0.51 -11.29
CA GLY A 68 -18.22 1.25 -10.27
C GLY A 68 -16.76 0.80 -10.26
N ALA A 69 -16.05 1.07 -9.17
CA ALA A 69 -14.70 0.56 -8.97
C ALA A 69 -14.76 -0.80 -8.25
N VAL A 70 -13.97 -1.77 -8.66
CA VAL A 70 -13.91 -3.11 -8.04
C VAL A 70 -12.57 -3.25 -7.37
N VAL A 71 -12.53 -3.59 -6.08
CA VAL A 71 -11.26 -3.81 -5.37
C VAL A 71 -10.48 -4.94 -6.03
N THR A 72 -9.21 -4.68 -6.33
CA THR A 72 -8.36 -5.62 -7.06
C THR A 72 -8.22 -6.92 -6.28
N THR A 73 -8.31 -8.03 -6.99
CA THR A 73 -8.06 -9.38 -6.47
C THR A 73 -6.73 -9.84 -7.02
N LEU A 74 -5.80 -10.21 -6.13
CA LEU A 74 -4.52 -10.79 -6.53
C LEU A 74 -4.61 -12.31 -6.43
N THR A 75 -4.34 -12.98 -7.54
CA THR A 75 -4.11 -14.41 -7.53
C THR A 75 -2.67 -14.70 -7.10
N LYS A 76 -2.41 -15.95 -6.71
CA LYS A 76 -1.04 -16.41 -6.44
C LYS A 76 -0.11 -16.21 -7.65
N HIS A 77 -0.66 -16.32 -8.87
CA HIS A 77 0.11 -16.12 -10.09
C HIS A 77 0.52 -14.66 -10.25
N ASP A 78 -0.41 -13.71 -10.11
CA ASP A 78 -0.13 -12.27 -10.18
C ASP A 78 0.92 -11.85 -9.14
N PHE A 79 0.82 -12.42 -7.94
CA PHE A 79 1.82 -12.20 -6.88
C PHE A 79 3.21 -12.68 -7.30
N LEU A 80 3.33 -13.88 -7.88
CA LEU A 80 4.61 -14.42 -8.32
C LEU A 80 5.22 -13.60 -9.46
N GLU A 81 4.42 -13.15 -10.43
CA GLU A 81 4.88 -12.30 -11.52
C GLU A 81 5.41 -10.95 -11.00
N ALA A 82 4.69 -10.32 -10.07
CA ALA A 82 5.15 -9.10 -9.43
C ALA A 82 6.47 -9.30 -8.66
N TYR A 83 6.62 -10.44 -7.98
CA TYR A 83 7.84 -10.78 -7.25
C TYR A 83 9.04 -11.04 -8.17
N GLN A 84 8.83 -11.60 -9.37
CA GLN A 84 9.91 -11.77 -10.35
C GLN A 84 10.48 -10.43 -10.81
N VAL A 85 9.62 -9.43 -11.04
CA VAL A 85 10.07 -8.07 -11.36
C VAL A 85 10.82 -7.47 -10.18
N ARG A 86 10.25 -7.60 -8.97
CA ARG A 86 10.86 -7.09 -7.75
C ARG A 86 12.23 -7.71 -7.49
N GLU A 87 12.42 -9.02 -7.66
CA GLU A 87 13.69 -9.71 -7.44
C GLU A 87 14.83 -9.08 -8.25
N VAL A 88 14.59 -8.78 -9.53
CA VAL A 88 15.59 -8.14 -10.40
C VAL A 88 15.91 -6.73 -9.94
N LEU A 89 14.90 -5.95 -9.53
CA LEU A 89 15.07 -4.58 -9.07
C LEU A 89 15.80 -4.52 -7.73
N GLU A 90 15.46 -5.39 -6.78
CA GLU A 90 16.10 -5.49 -5.46
C GLU A 90 17.57 -5.89 -5.59
N ALA A 91 17.88 -6.87 -6.44
CA ALA A 91 19.26 -7.27 -6.69
C ALA A 91 20.10 -6.12 -7.28
N LEU A 92 19.49 -5.31 -8.16
CA LEU A 92 20.14 -4.11 -8.69
C LEU A 92 20.32 -3.03 -7.62
N ALA A 93 19.28 -2.76 -6.81
CA ALA A 93 19.31 -1.80 -5.72
C ALA A 93 20.46 -2.11 -4.75
N VAL A 94 20.53 -3.35 -4.26
CA VAL A 94 21.62 -3.82 -3.38
C VAL A 94 22.99 -3.66 -4.05
N ARG A 95 23.16 -4.07 -5.31
CA ARG A 95 24.43 -3.93 -6.04
C ARG A 95 24.89 -2.48 -6.17
N LEU A 96 23.96 -1.53 -6.26
CA LEU A 96 24.26 -0.10 -6.37
C LEU A 96 24.44 0.56 -5.00
N ALA A 97 23.70 0.15 -3.97
CA ALA A 97 23.74 0.73 -2.64
C ALA A 97 25.00 0.31 -1.86
N ILE A 98 25.29 -0.99 -1.79
CA ILE A 98 26.36 -1.54 -0.94
C ILE A 98 27.72 -0.82 -1.06
N PRO A 99 28.23 -0.48 -2.27
CA PRO A 99 29.54 0.20 -2.38
C PRO A 99 29.57 1.64 -1.82
N ARG A 100 28.41 2.21 -1.49
CA ARG A 100 28.23 3.59 -1.01
C ARG A 100 27.80 3.64 0.46
N MET A 101 27.46 2.50 1.05
CA MET A 101 27.02 2.44 2.44
C MET A 101 28.21 2.49 3.40
N GLU A 102 28.00 3.16 4.53
CA GLU A 102 28.90 3.09 5.67
C GLU A 102 28.66 1.79 6.47
N ASP A 103 29.67 1.33 7.20
CA ASP A 103 29.55 0.12 8.03
C ASP A 103 28.39 0.22 9.04
N THR A 104 28.15 1.43 9.57
CA THR A 104 27.04 1.73 10.48
C THR A 104 25.65 1.57 9.84
N GLU A 105 25.53 1.87 8.54
CA GLU A 105 24.29 1.69 7.78
C GLU A 105 24.05 0.21 7.48
N ILE A 106 25.12 -0.56 7.25
CA ILE A 106 25.04 -2.02 7.10
C ILE A 106 24.66 -2.68 8.42
N GLU A 107 25.25 -2.27 9.55
CA GLU A 107 24.89 -2.75 10.89
C GLU A 107 23.42 -2.45 11.24
N ALA A 108 22.88 -1.31 10.78
CA ALA A 108 21.48 -0.95 11.01
C ALA A 108 20.48 -1.94 10.38
N LEU A 109 20.89 -2.75 9.40
CA LEU A 109 20.04 -3.78 8.78
C LEU A 109 19.67 -4.93 9.72
N ASP A 110 20.45 -5.15 10.79
CA ASP A 110 20.16 -6.23 11.76
C ASP A 110 18.86 -5.97 12.53
N ALA A 111 18.56 -4.71 12.85
CA ALA A 111 17.38 -4.34 13.61
C ALA A 111 16.06 -4.76 12.94
N PRO A 112 15.76 -4.40 11.67
CA PRO A 112 14.55 -4.85 11.00
C PRO A 112 14.52 -6.38 10.78
N ILE A 113 15.67 -7.05 10.59
CA ILE A 113 15.72 -8.53 10.50
C ILE A 113 15.29 -9.18 11.82
N VAL A 114 15.78 -8.67 12.95
CA VAL A 114 15.39 -9.17 14.28
C VAL A 114 13.89 -8.95 14.51
N GLU A 115 13.36 -7.80 14.09
CA GLU A 115 11.95 -7.50 14.25
C GLU A 115 11.05 -8.38 13.37
N MET A 116 11.43 -8.61 12.10
CA MET A 116 10.75 -9.59 11.24
C MET A 116 10.67 -10.98 11.89
N ARG A 117 11.75 -11.45 12.52
CA ARG A 117 11.75 -12.74 13.23
C ARG A 117 10.80 -12.75 14.43
N ARG A 118 10.72 -11.65 15.20
CA ARG A 118 9.80 -11.52 16.33
C ARG A 118 8.34 -11.48 15.89
N CYS A 119 8.03 -10.69 14.87
CA CYS A 119 6.69 -10.62 14.29
C CYS A 119 6.24 -11.98 13.76
N SER A 120 7.12 -12.69 13.03
CA SER A 120 6.86 -14.05 12.55
C SER A 120 6.55 -15.03 13.69
N ALA A 121 7.32 -15.01 14.78
CA ALA A 121 7.09 -15.85 15.96
C ALA A 121 5.75 -15.57 16.67
N ARG A 122 5.18 -14.39 16.46
CA ARG A 122 3.90 -13.94 17.04
C ARG A 122 2.74 -14.00 16.05
N SER A 123 2.97 -14.43 14.81
CA SER A 123 2.00 -14.35 13.71
C SER A 123 1.44 -12.94 13.52
N ASP A 124 2.31 -11.94 13.70
CA ASP A 124 2.00 -10.53 13.44
C ASP A 124 2.42 -10.17 12.01
N ASP A 125 1.53 -10.43 11.06
CA ASP A 125 1.80 -10.20 9.64
C ASP A 125 2.01 -8.71 9.33
N VAL A 126 1.27 -7.82 9.98
CA VAL A 126 1.38 -6.37 9.77
C VAL A 126 2.76 -5.89 10.22
N GLY A 127 3.17 -6.21 11.45
CA GLY A 127 4.49 -5.85 11.95
C GLY A 127 5.63 -6.47 11.14
N PHE A 128 5.44 -7.69 10.61
CA PHE A 128 6.42 -8.32 9.72
C PHE A 128 6.63 -7.51 8.44
N PHE A 129 5.55 -7.08 7.77
CA PHE A 129 5.64 -6.31 6.54
C PHE A 129 6.18 -4.89 6.75
N ASP A 130 5.87 -4.26 7.89
CA ASP A 130 6.45 -2.97 8.27
C ASP A 130 7.97 -3.08 8.46
N ALA A 131 8.44 -4.09 9.21
CA ALA A 131 9.87 -4.34 9.42
C ALA A 131 10.59 -4.74 8.11
N ASN A 132 9.94 -5.53 7.27
CA ASN A 132 10.44 -5.87 5.93
C ASN A 132 10.59 -4.61 5.06
N THR A 133 9.61 -3.70 5.07
CA THR A 133 9.68 -2.44 4.33
C THR A 133 10.88 -1.61 4.78
N ALA A 134 11.07 -1.46 6.10
CA ALA A 134 12.22 -0.74 6.66
C ALA A 134 13.58 -1.37 6.25
N PHE A 135 13.68 -2.69 6.13
CA PHE A 135 14.89 -3.35 5.61
C PHE A 135 15.17 -3.00 4.15
N HIS A 136 14.15 -3.03 3.29
CA HIS A 136 14.32 -2.76 1.86
C HIS A 136 14.55 -1.29 1.54
N GLU A 137 13.99 -0.35 2.32
CA GLU A 137 14.24 1.08 2.20
C GLU A 137 15.71 1.47 2.39
N ALA A 138 16.53 0.62 3.02
CA ALA A 138 17.96 0.86 3.14
C ALA A 138 18.73 0.79 1.80
N PHE A 139 18.14 0.19 0.77
CA PHE A 139 18.78 0.01 -0.55
C PHE A 139 18.16 0.85 -1.67
N VAL A 140 16.98 1.46 -1.45
CA VAL A 140 16.14 2.09 -2.47
C VAL A 140 16.15 3.61 -2.36
#